data_AF-X1SV11-F1
#
_entry.id   AF-X1SV11-F1
#
_cell.length_a   1.000
_cell.length_b   1.000
_cell.length_c   1.000
_cell.angle_alpha   90.00
_cell.angle_beta   90.00
_cell.angle_gamma   90.00
#
_symmetry.space_group_name_H-M   'P 1'
#
loop_
_entity.id
_entity.type
_entity.pdbx_description
1 polymer ?
#
loop_
_entity_poly.entity_id
_entity_poly.type
_entity_poly.pdbx_seq_one_letter_code
_entity_poly.pdbx_strand_id
1 'polypeptide(L)'
;AEIDLDKVIQTPDKQRRRNLLRGHSAVLSGDFMNYWGQDKLTLVAETDADNLLLGVEEEGKTQLFKVEQRSKGLQWFLSFYLRLNARQEDINIILIDEPGLYLHAKAQQDVLKVLEKISEKVQVIFSTHSPYLIDADRLDRVRLLLKDKKNGTRVENKIQILTQEGQTIITINRPKSPNHQSLITNQPGGLNNRHPSPKFHKQRLGAQHSSHYGRRLGELYQGCDAPAAALL
;
A
#
# COMPACT_ATOMS: atom_id res chain seq x y z
N ALA A 1 1.41 -13.36 -15.84
CA ALA A 1 2.09 -14.20 -16.84
C ALA A 1 3.28 -14.88 -16.18
N GLU A 2 3.26 -16.21 -16.10
CA GLU A 2 4.35 -16.98 -15.51
C GLU A 2 5.53 -17.03 -16.49
N ILE A 3 6.73 -16.69 -16.02
CA ILE A 3 7.96 -16.82 -16.81
C ILE A 3 8.60 -18.14 -16.43
N ASP A 4 8.72 -19.05 -17.39
CA ASP A 4 9.50 -20.28 -17.23
C ASP A 4 11.00 -19.94 -17.30
N LEU A 5 11.58 -19.64 -16.14
CA LEU A 5 12.98 -19.25 -16.00
C LEU A 5 13.92 -20.37 -16.44
N ASP A 6 13.58 -21.63 -16.17
CA ASP A 6 14.38 -22.79 -16.56
C ASP A 6 14.47 -22.88 -18.08
N LYS A 7 13.34 -22.73 -18.78
CA LYS A 7 13.31 -22.68 -20.24
C LYS A 7 14.09 -21.49 -20.81
N VAL A 8 14.03 -20.32 -20.16
CA VAL A 8 14.79 -19.14 -20.60
C VAL A 8 16.30 -19.39 -20.46
N ILE A 9 16.76 -19.89 -19.31
CA ILE A 9 18.17 -20.15 -19.02
C ILE A 9 18.71 -21.27 -19.91
N GLN A 10 17.96 -22.37 -20.05
CA GLN A 10 18.34 -23.53 -20.85
C GLN A 10 18.32 -23.26 -22.36
N THR A 11 17.71 -22.16 -22.84
CA THR A 11 17.70 -21.82 -24.26
C THR A 11 19.08 -21.32 -24.71
N PRO A 12 19.85 -22.09 -25.52
CA PRO A 12 21.22 -21.71 -25.89
C PRO A 12 21.25 -20.57 -26.91
N ASP A 13 20.22 -20.48 -27.76
CA ASP A 13 20.12 -19.40 -28.75
C ASP A 13 19.80 -18.06 -28.07
N LYS A 14 20.79 -17.16 -28.11
CA LYS A 14 20.71 -15.80 -27.56
C LYS A 14 19.56 -14.98 -28.17
N GLN A 15 19.25 -15.16 -29.44
CA GLN A 15 18.17 -14.42 -30.10
C GLN A 15 16.81 -14.94 -29.62
N ARG A 16 16.63 -16.27 -29.60
CA ARG A 16 15.40 -16.90 -29.06
C ARG A 16 15.17 -16.54 -27.59
N ARG A 17 16.22 -16.57 -26.75
CA ARG A 17 16.15 -16.15 -25.35
C ARG A 17 15.67 -14.71 -25.20
N ARG A 18 16.25 -13.79 -25.99
CA ARG A 18 15.85 -12.37 -26.00
C ARG A 18 14.40 -12.17 -26.45
N ASN A 19 13.95 -12.91 -27.45
CA ASN A 19 12.57 -12.83 -27.93
C ASN A 19 11.57 -13.31 -26.87
N LEU A 20 11.89 -14.39 -26.14
CA LEU A 20 11.08 -14.87 -25.01
C LEU A 20 10.98 -13.80 -23.92
N LEU A 21 12.12 -13.26 -23.48
CA LEU A 21 12.16 -12.22 -22.45
C LEU A 21 11.43 -10.95 -22.87
N ARG A 22 11.56 -10.51 -24.13
CA ARG A 22 10.83 -9.36 -24.67
C ARG A 22 9.32 -9.57 -24.63
N GLY A 23 8.84 -10.76 -24.97
CA GLY A 23 7.41 -11.10 -24.87
C GLY A 23 6.90 -10.96 -23.44
N HIS A 24 7.60 -11.55 -22.47
CA HIS A 24 7.22 -11.43 -21.05
C HIS A 24 7.37 -10.01 -20.51
N SER A 25 8.41 -9.28 -20.93
CA SER A 25 8.63 -7.88 -20.58
C SER A 25 7.50 -6.98 -21.06
N ALA A 26 7.00 -7.19 -22.28
CA ALA A 26 5.88 -6.43 -22.83
C ALA A 26 4.59 -6.66 -22.02
N VAL A 27 4.30 -7.91 -21.67
CA VAL A 27 3.15 -8.25 -20.82
C VAL A 27 3.29 -7.63 -19.44
N LEU A 28 4.43 -7.83 -18.77
CA LEU A 28 4.70 -7.27 -17.45
C LEU A 28 4.62 -5.74 -17.45
N SER A 29 5.16 -5.09 -18.48
CA SER A 29 5.09 -3.64 -18.65
C SER A 29 3.67 -3.15 -18.81
N GLY A 30 2.89 -3.78 -19.69
CA GLY A 30 1.49 -3.43 -19.91
C GLY A 30 0.68 -3.56 -18.62
N ASP A 31 0.83 -4.68 -17.91
CA ASP A 31 0.15 -4.91 -16.64
C ASP A 31 0.57 -3.88 -15.58
N PHE A 32 1.88 -3.61 -15.45
CA PHE A 32 2.41 -2.62 -14.50
C PHE A 32 1.88 -1.21 -14.76
N MET A 33 1.82 -0.80 -16.03
CA MET A 33 1.38 0.54 -16.44
C MET A 33 -0.12 0.77 -16.22
N ASN A 34 -0.93 -0.28 -16.05
CA ASN A 34 -2.32 -0.13 -15.62
C ASN A 34 -2.44 0.41 -14.18
N TYR A 35 -1.39 0.26 -13.37
CA TYR A 35 -1.37 0.73 -11.99
C TYR A 35 -0.50 1.97 -11.81
N TRP A 36 0.68 2.01 -12.43
CA TRP A 36 1.59 3.15 -12.29
C TRP A 36 1.13 4.35 -13.13
N GLY A 37 0.46 5.32 -12.50
CA GLY A 37 -0.18 6.44 -13.18
C GLY A 37 0.72 7.67 -13.42
N GLN A 38 2.04 7.54 -13.28
CA GLN A 38 2.97 8.68 -13.36
C GLN A 38 3.70 8.71 -14.71
N ASP A 39 4.99 8.36 -14.71
CA ASP A 39 5.83 8.39 -15.90
C ASP A 39 5.54 7.19 -16.79
N LYS A 40 5.38 7.44 -18.09
CA LYS A 40 5.30 6.37 -19.09
C LYS A 40 6.65 5.70 -19.23
N LEU A 41 6.68 4.42 -18.89
CA LEU A 41 7.88 3.61 -18.92
C LEU A 41 7.58 2.20 -19.42
N THR A 42 8.63 1.52 -19.88
CA THR A 42 8.61 0.11 -20.25
C THR A 42 9.60 -0.62 -19.35
N LEU A 43 9.14 -1.70 -18.73
CA LEU A 43 9.98 -2.64 -17.99
C LEU A 43 10.61 -3.60 -18.98
N VAL A 44 11.93 -3.72 -18.94
CA VAL A 44 12.68 -4.60 -19.85
C VAL A 44 13.45 -5.61 -19.02
N ALA A 45 13.16 -6.89 -19.23
CA ALA A 45 13.94 -7.98 -18.68
C ALA A 45 15.00 -8.43 -19.71
N GLU A 46 16.25 -8.45 -19.28
CA GLU A 46 17.39 -8.92 -20.06
C GLU A 46 18.16 -9.99 -19.29
N THR A 47 18.99 -10.76 -19.98
CA THR A 47 19.92 -11.69 -19.34
C THR A 47 21.36 -11.26 -19.58
N ASP A 48 22.14 -11.23 -18.51
CA ASP A 48 23.60 -11.13 -18.54
C ASP A 48 24.21 -12.44 -18.02
N ALA A 49 24.67 -13.27 -18.95
CA ALA A 49 25.00 -14.68 -18.72
C ALA A 49 23.84 -15.41 -18.02
N ASP A 50 24.03 -15.75 -16.74
CA ASP A 50 23.07 -16.48 -15.90
C ASP A 50 22.19 -15.56 -15.04
N ASN A 51 22.43 -14.24 -15.10
CA ASN A 51 21.69 -13.26 -14.31
C ASN A 51 20.52 -12.69 -15.11
N LEU A 52 19.33 -12.62 -14.50
CA LEU A 52 18.21 -11.83 -15.01
C LEU A 52 18.34 -10.39 -14.51
N LEU A 53 18.41 -9.44 -15.43
CA LEU A 53 18.45 -8.01 -15.16
C LEU A 53 17.11 -7.39 -15.50
N LEU A 54 16.59 -6.55 -14.61
CA LEU A 54 15.42 -5.72 -14.87
C LEU A 54 15.86 -4.27 -15.08
N GLY A 55 15.46 -3.69 -16.20
CA GLY A 55 15.69 -2.30 -16.54
C GLY A 55 14.40 -1.56 -16.88
N VAL A 56 14.53 -0.25 -17.03
CA VAL A 56 13.43 0.69 -17.29
C VAL A 56 13.81 1.57 -18.47
N GLU A 57 12.99 1.56 -19.51
CA GLU A 57 13.04 2.53 -20.62
C GLU A 57 11.95 3.58 -20.41
N GLU A 58 12.27 4.86 -20.61
CA GLU A 58 11.30 5.95 -20.51
C GLU A 58 10.89 6.43 -21.90
N GLU A 59 9.65 6.94 -22.03
CA GLU A 59 9.19 7.56 -23.27
C GLU A 59 10.13 8.71 -23.68
N GLY A 60 10.61 8.67 -24.93
CA GLY A 60 11.51 9.68 -25.48
C GLY A 60 12.99 9.52 -25.12
N LYS A 61 13.36 8.52 -24.31
CA LYS A 61 14.78 8.18 -24.03
C LYS A 61 15.16 6.88 -24.71
N THR A 62 16.36 6.82 -25.24
CA THR A 62 16.92 5.62 -25.88
C THR A 62 17.75 4.77 -24.93
N GLN A 63 17.92 5.22 -23.69
CA GLN A 63 18.76 4.56 -22.69
C GLN A 63 17.92 3.63 -21.82
N LEU A 64 18.45 2.42 -21.62
CA LEU A 64 17.96 1.48 -20.62
C LEU A 64 18.59 1.83 -19.27
N PHE A 65 17.77 2.21 -18.29
CA PHE A 65 18.22 2.50 -16.94
C PHE A 65 18.06 1.29 -16.03
N LYS A 66 19.01 1.09 -15.12
CA LYS A 66 18.81 0.12 -14.04
C LYS A 66 17.74 0.63 -13.08
N VAL A 67 17.00 -0.28 -12.45
CA VAL A 67 15.94 0.08 -11.49
C VAL A 67 16.51 0.92 -10.34
N GLU A 68 17.74 0.67 -9.89
CA GLU A 68 18.40 1.39 -8.80
C GLU A 68 18.70 2.86 -9.15
N GLN A 69 18.76 3.19 -10.44
CA GLN A 69 18.97 4.56 -10.93
C GLN A 69 17.67 5.37 -10.96
N ARG A 70 16.53 4.75 -10.64
CA ARG A 70 15.22 5.41 -10.65
C ARG A 70 14.90 6.06 -9.31
N SER A 71 13.81 6.83 -9.27
CA SER A 71 13.31 7.40 -8.01
C SER A 71 13.03 6.29 -6.99
N LYS A 72 13.25 6.59 -5.70
CA LYS A 72 12.96 5.64 -4.62
C LYS A 72 11.49 5.21 -4.59
N GLY A 73 10.59 6.10 -5.00
CA GLY A 73 9.17 5.77 -5.13
C GLY A 73 8.91 4.71 -6.20
N LEU A 74 9.51 4.84 -7.39
CA LEU A 74 9.37 3.83 -8.44
C LEU A 74 10.02 2.50 -8.02
N GLN A 75 11.22 2.54 -7.43
CA GLN A 75 11.90 1.32 -6.92
C GLN A 75 11.01 0.56 -5.92
N TRP A 76 10.42 1.29 -4.97
CA TRP A 76 9.53 0.72 -3.97
C TRP A 76 8.27 0.15 -4.61
N PHE A 77 7.61 0.92 -5.48
CA PHE A 77 6.34 0.53 -6.10
C PHE A 77 6.50 -0.69 -7.00
N LEU A 78 7.54 -0.71 -7.84
CA LEU A 78 7.86 -1.85 -8.69
C LEU A 78 8.13 -3.11 -7.86
N SER A 79 8.94 -3.00 -6.80
CA SER A 79 9.22 -4.14 -5.91
C SER A 79 7.96 -4.65 -5.24
N PHE A 80 7.10 -3.76 -4.77
CA PHE A 80 5.81 -4.07 -4.16
C PHE A 80 4.89 -4.80 -5.16
N TYR A 81 4.73 -4.25 -6.35
CA TYR A 81 3.92 -4.83 -7.43
C TYR A 81 4.41 -6.23 -7.81
N LEU A 82 5.71 -6.40 -8.06
CA LEU A 82 6.29 -7.70 -8.42
C LEU A 82 6.10 -8.74 -7.31
N ARG A 83 6.36 -8.35 -6.06
CA ARG A 83 6.23 -9.25 -4.91
C ARG A 83 4.81 -9.74 -4.70
N LEU A 84 3.82 -8.89 -4.92
CA LEU A 84 2.41 -9.28 -4.79
C LEU A 84 1.96 -10.15 -5.96
N ASN A 85 2.33 -9.81 -7.20
CA ASN A 85 1.97 -10.62 -8.37
C ASN A 85 2.63 -12.00 -8.36
N ALA A 86 3.87 -12.11 -7.87
CA ALA A 86 4.58 -13.38 -7.79
C ALA A 86 4.00 -14.38 -6.77
N ARG A 87 3.07 -13.96 -5.91
CA ARG A 87 2.55 -14.80 -4.81
C ARG A 87 1.03 -14.93 -4.78
N GLN A 88 0.32 -14.52 -5.85
CA GLN A 88 -1.15 -14.51 -5.83
C GLN A 88 -1.76 -15.92 -5.75
N GLU A 89 -1.11 -16.95 -6.29
CA GLU A 89 -1.72 -18.28 -6.41
C GLU A 89 -1.65 -19.11 -5.11
N ASP A 90 -0.72 -18.79 -4.20
CA ASP A 90 -0.47 -19.57 -2.97
C ASP A 90 -0.91 -18.86 -1.68
N ILE A 91 -1.47 -17.64 -1.77
CA ILE A 91 -1.80 -16.82 -0.59
C ILE A 91 -3.30 -16.73 -0.38
N ASN A 92 -3.76 -17.11 0.82
CA ASN A 92 -5.15 -16.95 1.24
C ASN A 92 -5.46 -15.55 1.79
N ILE A 93 -4.51 -14.93 2.51
CA ILE A 93 -4.67 -13.63 3.16
C ILE A 93 -3.37 -12.82 3.06
N ILE A 94 -3.48 -11.55 2.70
CA ILE A 94 -2.41 -10.57 2.68
C ILE A 94 -2.63 -9.56 3.81
N LEU A 95 -1.65 -9.44 4.70
CA LEU A 95 -1.63 -8.45 5.78
C LEU A 95 -0.49 -7.46 5.53
N ILE A 96 -0.78 -6.15 5.52
CA ILE A 96 0.23 -5.11 5.27
C ILE A 96 0.09 -3.98 6.27
N ASP A 97 1.21 -3.58 6.87
CA ASP A 97 1.25 -2.40 7.72
C ASP A 97 1.82 -1.20 6.95
N GLU A 98 1.08 -0.08 6.96
CA GLU A 98 1.42 1.19 6.29
C GLU A 98 2.01 1.02 4.88
N PRO A 99 1.23 0.47 3.91
CA PRO A 99 1.73 0.34 2.54
C PRO A 99 2.09 1.72 1.97
N GLY A 100 3.18 1.81 1.21
CA GLY A 100 3.53 3.04 0.51
C GLY A 100 3.87 4.23 1.40
N LEU A 101 4.28 4.03 2.66
CA LEU A 101 4.61 5.13 3.60
C LEU A 101 5.56 6.20 3.01
N TYR A 102 6.51 5.79 2.18
CA TYR A 102 7.51 6.68 1.56
C TYR A 102 7.10 7.22 0.18
N LEU A 103 5.88 6.92 -0.26
CA LEU A 103 5.34 7.35 -1.54
C LEU A 103 4.61 8.68 -1.39
N HIS A 104 4.61 9.48 -2.45
CA HIS A 104 3.75 10.66 -2.53
C HIS A 104 2.29 10.24 -2.76
N ALA A 105 1.37 11.16 -2.50
CA ALA A 105 -0.09 10.94 -2.53
C ALA A 105 -0.59 10.14 -3.75
N LYS A 106 -0.17 10.54 -4.97
CA LYS A 106 -0.57 9.88 -6.21
C LYS A 106 -0.10 8.42 -6.27
N ALA A 107 1.16 8.15 -5.92
CA ALA A 107 1.70 6.81 -5.87
C ALA A 107 1.04 5.94 -4.77
N GLN A 108 0.61 6.52 -3.65
CA GLN A 108 -0.17 5.80 -2.63
C GLN A 108 -1.55 5.40 -3.16
N GLN A 109 -2.21 6.25 -3.95
CA GLN A 109 -3.45 5.88 -4.64
C GLN A 109 -3.24 4.76 -5.65
N ASP A 110 -2.10 4.75 -6.35
CA ASP A 110 -1.74 3.65 -7.25
C ASP A 110 -1.53 2.33 -6.46
N VAL A 111 -1.02 2.39 -5.22
CA VAL A 111 -0.93 1.21 -4.34
C VAL A 111 -2.31 0.69 -3.96
N LEU A 112 -3.25 1.59 -3.64
CA LEU A 112 -4.63 1.20 -3.34
C LEU A 112 -5.25 0.41 -4.50
N LYS A 113 -5.08 0.87 -5.74
CA LYS A 113 -5.57 0.16 -6.94
C LYS A 113 -5.01 -1.26 -7.07
N VAL A 114 -3.70 -1.43 -6.80
CA VAL A 114 -3.07 -2.76 -6.82
C VAL A 114 -3.70 -3.68 -5.78
N LEU A 115 -3.86 -3.17 -4.55
CA LEU A 115 -4.46 -3.92 -3.45
C LEU A 115 -5.92 -4.28 -3.73
N GLU A 116 -6.69 -3.36 -4.31
CA GLU A 116 -8.07 -3.60 -4.72
C GLU A 116 -8.16 -4.70 -5.78
N LYS A 117 -7.29 -4.67 -6.79
CA LYS A 117 -7.29 -5.74 -7.80
C LYS A 117 -7.00 -7.10 -7.17
N ILE A 118 -6.01 -7.17 -6.29
CA ILE A 118 -5.66 -8.42 -5.61
C ILE A 118 -6.79 -8.89 -4.69
N SER A 119 -7.52 -7.94 -4.08
CA SER A 119 -8.65 -8.23 -3.19
C SER A 119 -9.80 -8.98 -3.87
N GLU A 120 -9.87 -8.97 -5.21
CA GLU A 120 -10.83 -9.77 -5.98
C GLU A 120 -10.61 -11.28 -5.82
N LYS A 121 -9.39 -11.71 -5.49
CA LYS A 121 -9.01 -13.13 -5.39
C LYS A 121 -8.56 -13.55 -3.99
N VAL A 122 -7.92 -12.64 -3.26
CA VAL A 122 -7.26 -12.92 -1.97
C VAL A 122 -7.76 -11.92 -0.93
N GLN A 123 -7.97 -12.32 0.33
CA GLN A 123 -8.35 -11.34 1.34
C GLN A 123 -7.18 -10.40 1.64
N VAL A 124 -7.38 -9.09 1.51
CA VAL A 124 -6.37 -8.08 1.80
C VAL A 124 -6.81 -7.23 2.99
N ILE A 125 -5.98 -7.21 4.03
CA ILE A 125 -6.16 -6.36 5.22
C ILE A 125 -4.92 -5.49 5.35
N PHE A 126 -5.10 -4.19 5.52
CA PHE A 126 -3.97 -3.30 5.78
C PHE A 126 -4.31 -2.18 6.77
N SER A 127 -3.30 -1.76 7.53
CA SER A 127 -3.35 -0.55 8.35
C SER A 127 -2.74 0.62 7.60
N THR A 128 -3.33 1.79 7.77
CA THR A 128 -2.79 3.03 7.25
C THR A 128 -3.14 4.27 8.09
N HIS A 129 -2.20 5.20 8.18
CA HIS A 129 -2.42 6.57 8.61
C HIS A 129 -2.61 7.51 7.41
N SER A 130 -2.43 7.02 6.18
CA SER A 130 -2.57 7.83 4.98
C SER A 130 -4.02 7.91 4.50
N PRO A 131 -4.59 9.12 4.33
CA PRO A 131 -5.90 9.28 3.73
C PRO A 131 -5.92 8.89 2.24
N TYR A 132 -4.76 8.85 1.57
CA TYR A 132 -4.66 8.50 0.14
C TYR A 132 -4.80 7.00 -0.13
N LEU A 133 -4.79 6.18 0.93
CA LEU A 133 -5.05 4.74 0.88
C LEU A 133 -6.49 4.38 1.31
N ILE A 134 -7.35 5.38 1.41
CA ILE A 134 -8.76 5.21 1.74
C ILE A 134 -9.60 5.63 0.54
N ASP A 135 -10.45 4.72 0.07
CA ASP A 135 -11.47 5.04 -0.91
C ASP A 135 -12.68 5.68 -0.21
N ALA A 136 -12.94 6.94 -0.52
CA ALA A 136 -14.03 7.72 0.05
C ALA A 136 -15.42 7.21 -0.37
N ASP A 137 -15.52 6.49 -1.49
CA ASP A 137 -16.77 5.92 -1.98
C ASP A 137 -17.05 4.54 -1.35
N ARG A 138 -16.05 3.95 -0.68
CA ARG A 138 -16.10 2.60 -0.09
C ARG A 138 -15.69 2.60 1.38
N LEU A 139 -16.28 3.49 2.16
CA LEU A 139 -16.00 3.60 3.60
C LEU A 139 -16.53 2.40 4.41
N ASP A 140 -17.42 1.56 3.87
CA ASP A 140 -17.97 0.35 4.50
C ASP A 140 -16.91 -0.72 4.89
N ARG A 141 -15.74 -0.65 4.24
CA ARG A 141 -14.57 -1.52 4.43
C ARG A 141 -13.47 -0.87 5.29
N VAL A 142 -13.67 0.35 5.75
CA VAL A 142 -12.76 1.03 6.67
C VAL A 142 -13.14 0.73 8.13
N ARG A 143 -12.14 0.55 8.99
CA ARG A 143 -12.27 0.49 10.44
C ARG A 143 -11.38 1.53 11.07
N LEU A 144 -11.94 2.35 11.94
CA LEU A 144 -11.18 3.38 12.64
C LEU A 144 -10.62 2.79 13.94
N LEU A 145 -9.31 2.88 14.14
CA LEU A 145 -8.66 2.52 15.40
C LEU A 145 -8.44 3.79 16.22
N LEU A 146 -9.08 3.84 17.39
CA LEU A 146 -8.95 4.91 18.36
C LEU A 146 -8.13 4.43 19.55
N LYS A 147 -7.19 5.25 20.00
CA LYS A 147 -6.38 4.98 21.19
C LYS A 147 -6.77 5.92 22.32
N ASP A 148 -7.23 5.36 23.43
CA ASP A 148 -7.60 6.08 24.64
C ASP A 148 -6.69 5.63 25.80
N LYS A 149 -6.18 6.60 26.56
CA LYS A 149 -5.29 6.35 27.71
C LYS A 149 -5.94 5.49 28.80
N LYS A 150 -7.26 5.57 29.00
CA LYS A 150 -8.02 4.82 30.01
C LYS A 150 -8.52 3.49 29.46
N ASN A 151 -8.87 3.46 28.17
CA ASN A 151 -9.68 2.40 27.58
C ASN A 151 -8.93 1.51 26.58
N GLY A 152 -7.65 1.78 26.33
CA GLY A 152 -6.81 1.05 25.39
C GLY A 152 -7.10 1.40 23.92
N THR A 153 -6.77 0.48 23.01
CA THR A 153 -7.11 0.60 21.59
C THR A 153 -8.50 0.02 21.34
N ARG A 154 -9.34 0.74 20.60
CA ARG A 154 -10.70 0.34 20.26
C ARG A 154 -10.98 0.52 18.78
N VAL A 155 -11.79 -0.38 18.23
CA VAL A 155 -12.29 -0.27 16.86
C VAL A 155 -13.62 0.50 16.89
N GLU A 156 -13.69 1.61 16.16
CA GLU A 156 -14.92 2.35 15.93
C GLU A 156 -15.49 1.99 14.55
N ASN A 157 -16.74 1.54 14.54
CA ASN A 157 -17.43 1.12 13.32
C ASN A 157 -18.28 2.23 12.72
N LYS A 158 -18.34 3.40 13.38
CA LYS A 158 -19.06 4.57 12.89
C LYS A 158 -18.07 5.56 12.28
N ILE A 159 -18.17 5.72 10.97
CA ILE A 159 -17.46 6.78 10.25
C ILE A 159 -18.44 7.94 10.10
N GLN A 160 -18.04 9.11 10.60
CA GLN A 160 -18.79 10.36 10.47
C GLN A 160 -17.98 11.31 9.57
N ILE A 161 -18.55 11.71 8.44
CA ILE A 161 -17.98 12.79 7.62
C ILE A 161 -18.57 14.10 8.14
N LEU A 162 -17.71 14.97 8.70
CA LEU A 162 -18.10 16.29 9.16
C LEU A 162 -17.86 17.30 8.02
N THR A 163 -18.91 18.01 7.60
CA THR A 163 -18.80 19.16 6.69
C THR A 163 -18.74 20.47 7.48
N GLN A 164 -18.18 21.52 6.88
CA GLN A 164 -17.96 22.83 7.53
C GLN A 164 -19.26 23.56 7.95
N GLU A 165 -20.44 23.06 7.56
CA GLU A 165 -21.73 23.65 7.91
C GLU A 165 -22.44 22.94 9.09
N GLY A 166 -21.74 22.05 9.81
CA GLY A 166 -22.32 21.37 10.97
C GLY A 166 -23.42 20.36 10.62
N GLN A 167 -23.62 20.04 9.34
CA GLN A 167 -24.49 18.97 8.88
C GLN A 167 -23.66 17.73 8.57
N THR A 168 -23.73 16.76 9.47
CA THR A 168 -23.23 15.40 9.25
C THR A 168 -24.12 14.71 8.23
N ILE A 169 -23.58 14.32 7.09
CA ILE A 169 -24.27 13.42 6.16
C ILE A 169 -23.44 12.14 6.11
N ILE A 170 -24.14 11.03 6.36
CA ILE A 170 -23.68 9.63 6.38
C ILE A 170 -22.96 9.20 7.68
N THR A 171 -23.73 8.60 8.59
CA THR A 171 -23.22 7.59 9.51
C THR A 171 -23.30 6.24 8.80
N ILE A 172 -22.17 5.66 8.40
CA ILE A 172 -22.16 4.29 7.89
C ILE A 172 -22.15 3.36 9.10
N ASN A 173 -23.34 2.93 9.52
CA ASN A 173 -23.47 1.83 10.47
C ASN A 173 -23.45 0.52 9.68
N ARG A 174 -22.39 -0.28 9.79
CA ARG A 174 -22.45 -1.67 9.33
C ARG A 174 -23.35 -2.47 10.29
N PRO A 175 -24.30 -3.28 9.81
CA PRO A 175 -25.02 -4.20 10.68
C PRO A 175 -24.02 -5.14 11.36
N LYS A 176 -24.19 -5.38 12.66
CA LYS A 176 -23.40 -6.40 13.37
C LYS A 176 -23.60 -7.73 12.63
N SER A 177 -22.50 -8.37 12.23
CA SER A 177 -22.56 -9.74 11.71
C SER A 177 -23.24 -10.62 12.76
N PRO A 178 -24.25 -11.45 12.41
CA PRO A 178 -24.93 -12.30 13.37
C PRO A 178 -24.02 -13.32 14.06
N ASN A 179 -22.84 -13.63 13.50
CA ASN A 179 -22.10 -14.86 13.83
C ASN A 179 -20.66 -14.68 14.33
N HIS A 180 -20.26 -13.51 14.81
CA HIS A 180 -19.01 -13.40 15.57
C HIS A 180 -19.31 -12.99 17.01
N GLN A 181 -19.53 -13.98 17.87
CA GLN A 181 -19.32 -13.82 19.30
C GLN A 181 -17.86 -13.36 19.50
N SER A 182 -17.71 -12.26 20.20
CA SER A 182 -16.43 -11.64 20.54
C SER A 182 -15.57 -12.57 21.39
N LEU A 183 -14.60 -13.25 20.78
CA LEU A 183 -13.48 -13.88 21.47
C LEU A 183 -12.37 -12.84 21.72
N ILE A 184 -12.68 -11.80 22.49
CA ILE A 184 -11.66 -11.06 23.25
C ILE A 184 -12.28 -10.72 24.61
N THR A 185 -12.22 -11.69 25.52
CA THR A 185 -12.43 -11.45 26.96
C THR A 185 -11.07 -11.23 27.59
N ASN A 186 -10.67 -9.97 27.80
CA ASN A 186 -9.64 -9.66 28.78
C ASN A 186 -10.33 -9.35 30.11
N GLN A 187 -10.40 -10.35 31.00
CA GLN A 187 -10.66 -10.12 32.41
C GLN A 187 -9.47 -9.38 33.04
N PRO A 188 -9.70 -8.41 33.95
CA PRO A 188 -8.62 -7.72 34.63
C PRO A 188 -8.11 -8.56 35.81
N GLY A 189 -7.05 -9.33 35.59
CA GLY A 189 -6.24 -9.96 36.65
C GLY A 189 -4.92 -9.19 36.80
N GLY A 190 -4.79 -8.42 37.88
CA GLY A 190 -3.60 -7.62 38.13
C GLY A 190 -2.36 -8.43 38.45
N LEU A 191 -1.19 -7.93 38.05
CA LEU A 191 0.09 -8.15 38.70
C LEU A 191 1.00 -6.95 38.40
N ASN A 192 1.39 -6.24 39.46
CA ASN A 192 2.39 -5.19 39.46
C ASN A 192 3.75 -5.74 38.99
N ASN A 193 4.46 -5.01 38.12
CA ASN A 193 5.90 -4.84 38.24
C ASN A 193 6.36 -3.59 37.47
N ARG A 194 7.05 -2.69 38.19
CA ARG A 194 7.58 -1.41 37.72
C ARG A 194 9.00 -1.60 37.18
N HIS A 195 9.27 -1.11 35.97
CA HIS A 195 10.61 -0.62 35.57
C HIS A 195 10.48 0.51 34.53
N PRO A 196 11.33 1.56 34.60
CA PRO A 196 11.10 2.82 33.88
C PRO A 196 11.67 2.80 32.45
N SER A 197 10.96 3.42 31.51
CA SER A 197 11.44 3.65 30.14
C SER A 197 12.18 5.01 30.01
N PRO A 198 13.17 5.15 29.10
CA PRO A 198 13.97 6.36 28.94
C PRO A 198 13.20 7.47 28.19
N LYS A 199 13.47 8.73 28.56
CA LYS A 199 12.91 9.93 27.91
C LYS A 199 13.70 10.28 26.64
N PHE A 200 13.01 10.49 25.52
CA PHE A 200 13.57 11.15 24.33
C PHE A 200 12.88 12.49 24.05
N HIS A 201 13.70 13.51 23.83
CA HIS A 201 13.34 14.89 23.50
C HIS A 201 12.93 15.00 22.02
N LYS A 202 11.84 15.72 21.71
CA LYS A 202 11.48 16.10 20.32
C LYS A 202 11.98 17.51 20.03
N GLN A 203 12.86 17.67 19.04
CA GLN A 203 13.11 18.94 18.35
C GLN A 203 12.06 19.12 17.25
N ARG A 204 11.56 20.35 17.14
CA ARG A 204 10.52 20.79 16.20
C ARG A 204 11.22 21.52 15.05
N LEU A 205 11.02 21.10 13.80
CA LEU A 205 11.34 21.88 12.62
C LEU A 205 10.06 22.04 11.80
N GLY A 206 9.68 23.28 11.56
CA GLY A 206 8.56 23.65 10.71
C GLY A 206 9.05 23.94 9.29
N ALA A 207 8.19 23.68 8.32
CA ALA A 207 8.19 24.36 7.03
C ALA A 207 6.78 24.29 6.43
N GLN A 208 6.37 25.42 5.86
CA GLN A 208 5.05 25.75 5.35
C GLN A 208 4.93 25.52 3.83
N HIS A 209 3.68 25.53 3.34
CA HIS A 209 3.22 25.65 1.93
C HIS A 209 3.43 24.42 1.02
N SER A 210 2.49 23.96 0.17
CA SER A 210 1.13 24.38 -0.22
C SER A 210 0.49 23.28 -1.11
N SER A 211 -0.81 23.01 -0.97
CA SER A 211 -1.74 22.60 -2.05
C SER A 211 -3.13 22.38 -1.45
N HIS A 212 -4.15 23.00 -2.05
CA HIS A 212 -5.41 23.41 -1.39
C HIS A 212 -6.49 22.33 -1.20
N TYR A 213 -6.25 21.06 -1.59
CA TYR A 213 -7.26 19.99 -1.45
C TYR A 213 -6.95 18.99 -0.32
N GLY A 214 -5.67 18.74 -0.04
CA GLY A 214 -5.22 17.89 1.08
C GLY A 214 -5.38 18.53 2.47
N ARG A 215 -5.63 19.84 2.56
CA ARG A 215 -5.89 20.52 3.84
C ARG A 215 -7.22 20.12 4.49
N ARG A 216 -8.26 19.81 3.69
CA ARG A 216 -9.61 19.59 4.25
C ARG A 216 -9.74 18.31 5.07
N LEU A 217 -8.93 17.28 4.80
CA LEU A 217 -8.84 16.11 5.69
C LEU A 217 -7.83 16.35 6.82
N GLY A 218 -6.73 17.08 6.58
CA GLY A 218 -5.71 17.34 7.60
C GLY A 218 -6.14 18.29 8.73
N GLU A 219 -7.07 19.23 8.48
CA GLU A 219 -7.57 20.17 9.49
C GLU A 219 -8.62 19.55 10.44
N LEU A 220 -9.18 18.39 10.11
CA LEU A 220 -10.13 17.64 10.95
C LEU A 220 -9.46 16.82 12.08
N TYR A 221 -8.13 16.72 12.11
CA TYR A 221 -7.37 15.87 13.05
C TYR A 221 -6.42 16.64 14.00
N GLN A 222 -6.64 17.94 14.23
CA GLN A 222 -5.90 18.68 15.26
C GLN A 222 -6.52 18.47 16.65
N GLY A 223 -6.13 17.40 17.35
CA GLY A 223 -6.48 17.26 18.77
C GLY A 223 -6.40 15.86 19.38
N CYS A 224 -6.22 14.81 18.59
CA CYS A 224 -6.03 13.45 19.08
C CYS A 224 -4.84 12.81 18.37
N ASP A 225 -4.08 11.97 19.08
CA ASP A 225 -3.04 11.14 18.48
C ASP A 225 -3.62 10.46 17.22
N ALA A 226 -2.95 10.63 16.07
CA ALA A 226 -3.48 10.30 14.76
C ALA A 226 -4.14 8.90 14.74
N PRO A 227 -5.42 8.77 14.37
CA PRO A 227 -6.05 7.46 14.30
C PRO A 227 -5.39 6.65 13.17
N ALA A 228 -5.19 5.36 13.41
CA ALA A 228 -4.88 4.42 12.35
C ALA A 228 -6.21 3.96 11.73
N ALA A 229 -6.34 4.03 10.42
CA ALA A 229 -7.42 3.38 9.70
C ALA A 229 -6.94 1.97 9.33
N ALA A 230 -7.63 0.94 9.79
CA ALA A 230 -7.43 -0.41 9.26
C ALA A 230 -8.52 -0.67 8.21
N LEU A 231 -8.13 -0.94 6.97
CA LEU A 231 -9.05 -1.50 5.98
C LEU A 231 -9.13 -3.01 6.23
N LEU A 232 -10.32 -3.53 6.53
CA LEU A 232 -10.58 -4.97 6.77
C LEU A 232 -11.37 -5.61 5.64
#